data_AF-A0A960V7T0-F1
#
_entry.id   AF-A0A960V7T0-F1
#
_cell.length_a   1.000
_cell.length_b   1.000
_cell.length_c   1.000
_cell.angle_alpha   90.00
_cell.angle_beta   90.00
_cell.angle_gamma   90.00
#
_symmetry.space_group_name_H-M   'P 1'
#
loop_
_entity.id
_entity.type
_entity.pdbx_description
1 polymer ?
#
loop_
_entity_poly.entity_id
_entity_poly.type
_entity_poly.pdbx_seq_one_letter_code
_entity_poly.pdbx_strand_id
1 'polypeptide(L)'
;MTDSKHDFTNPPLDSEPLQRKKPSLFEVLNRPIRFPSFRTDKTSEESPEAVEPKPERFARLRDRLRRTRQGLVSGLASLFKGRKLDDEALEELESRLLLADLGVDVTNHLIRQLTEQVSRQQLSDVPALLQALHDELLAILAPCQQPWQPSASRPYVILMVGVNGV
;
A
#
# COMPACT_ATOMS: atom_id res chain seq x y z
N MET A 1 -60.77 56.06 -48.80
CA MET A 1 -60.65 56.19 -47.34
C MET A 1 -59.96 54.95 -46.77
N THR A 2 -58.70 55.09 -46.33
CA THR A 2 -58.13 54.73 -44.99
C THR A 2 -59.02 53.89 -44.05
N ASP A 3 -58.58 52.98 -43.16
CA ASP A 3 -57.30 52.52 -42.54
C ASP A 3 -57.65 51.17 -41.82
N SER A 4 -56.85 50.09 -41.82
CA SER A 4 -55.71 49.74 -40.94
C SER A 4 -56.05 49.32 -39.48
N LYS A 5 -55.86 48.03 -39.11
CA LYS A 5 -54.86 47.55 -38.11
C LYS A 5 -54.99 46.06 -37.69
N HIS A 6 -53.84 45.37 -37.75
CA HIS A 6 -53.27 44.30 -36.89
C HIS A 6 -53.97 42.92 -36.87
N ASP A 7 -53.42 41.79 -37.36
CA ASP A 7 -52.09 41.12 -37.32
C ASP A 7 -51.88 40.13 -36.15
N PHE A 8 -51.27 38.98 -36.48
CA PHE A 8 -50.66 37.90 -35.68
C PHE A 8 -51.49 36.78 -34.99
N THR A 9 -51.45 35.60 -35.63
CA THR A 9 -51.01 34.26 -35.14
C THR A 9 -51.06 33.92 -33.63
N ASN A 10 -51.71 32.80 -33.26
CA ASN A 10 -51.12 31.49 -32.84
C ASN A 10 -52.21 30.56 -32.21
N PRO A 11 -52.24 29.23 -32.46
CA PRO A 11 -53.00 28.28 -31.64
C PRO A 11 -52.29 28.01 -30.28
N PRO A 12 -52.99 27.43 -29.28
CA PRO A 12 -52.57 27.50 -27.87
C PRO A 12 -51.34 26.64 -27.55
N LEU A 13 -50.57 27.13 -26.58
CA LEU A 13 -49.39 26.51 -26.00
C LEU A 13 -49.79 25.28 -25.16
N ASP A 14 -49.66 24.08 -25.71
CA ASP A 14 -49.48 22.87 -24.92
C ASP A 14 -48.04 22.84 -24.39
N SER A 15 -47.81 23.55 -23.28
CA SER A 15 -46.59 23.40 -22.49
C SER A 15 -46.76 22.23 -21.53
N GLU A 16 -46.57 21.00 -22.01
CA GLU A 16 -46.20 19.91 -21.11
C GLU A 16 -44.81 20.21 -20.53
N PRO A 17 -44.61 20.16 -19.20
CA PRO A 17 -43.30 20.35 -18.63
C PRO A 17 -42.41 19.17 -19.04
N LEU A 18 -41.38 19.44 -19.85
CA LEU A 18 -40.28 18.52 -20.14
C LEU A 18 -39.68 17.99 -18.83
N GLN A 19 -40.16 16.85 -18.36
CA GLN A 19 -39.54 16.10 -17.29
C GLN A 19 -38.17 15.64 -17.78
N ARG A 20 -37.12 16.38 -17.40
CA ARG A 20 -35.74 15.93 -17.51
C ARG A 20 -35.59 14.67 -16.66
N LYS A 21 -35.85 13.51 -17.28
CA LYS A 21 -35.60 12.20 -16.68
C LYS A 21 -34.10 12.12 -16.41
N LYS A 22 -33.71 12.23 -15.14
CA LYS A 22 -32.32 12.01 -14.74
C LYS A 22 -31.96 10.59 -15.21
N PRO A 23 -30.83 10.40 -15.91
CA PRO A 23 -30.47 9.08 -16.39
C PRO A 23 -30.42 8.11 -15.22
N SER A 24 -30.98 6.92 -15.42
CA SER A 24 -30.96 5.90 -14.38
C SER A 24 -29.52 5.53 -14.07
N LEU A 25 -29.21 5.17 -12.82
CA LEU A 25 -27.86 4.71 -12.45
C LEU A 25 -27.38 3.58 -13.36
N PHE A 26 -28.30 2.70 -13.79
CA PHE A 26 -28.02 1.63 -14.73
C PHE A 26 -27.57 2.13 -16.12
N GLU A 27 -28.18 3.20 -16.64
CA GLU A 27 -27.76 3.83 -17.90
C GLU A 27 -26.43 4.58 -17.76
N VAL A 28 -26.10 5.09 -16.57
CA VAL A 28 -24.82 5.76 -16.34
C VAL A 28 -23.69 4.74 -16.29
N LEU A 29 -23.90 3.60 -15.64
CA LEU A 29 -22.90 2.54 -15.51
C LEU A 29 -22.64 1.81 -16.83
N ASN A 30 -23.65 1.68 -17.70
CA ASN A 30 -23.51 1.00 -18.99
C ASN A 30 -23.05 1.90 -20.14
N ARG A 31 -22.72 3.17 -19.88
CA ARG A 31 -22.12 4.04 -20.91
C ARG A 31 -20.67 3.64 -21.14
N PRO A 32 -20.21 3.57 -22.40
CA PRO A 32 -18.80 3.34 -22.69
C PRO A 32 -17.97 4.46 -22.06
N ILE A 33 -17.02 4.09 -21.19
CA ILE A 33 -16.13 5.03 -20.52
C ILE A 33 -15.24 5.67 -21.60
N ARG A 34 -15.54 6.91 -21.96
CA ARG A 34 -14.76 7.67 -22.92
C ARG A 34 -13.68 8.42 -22.14
N PHE A 35 -12.48 7.85 -22.08
CA PHE A 35 -11.33 8.55 -21.52
C PHE A 35 -10.99 9.76 -22.40
N PRO A 36 -10.76 10.95 -21.82
CA PRO A 36 -10.22 12.07 -22.57
C PRO A 36 -8.88 11.64 -23.18
N SER A 37 -8.64 12.00 -24.45
CA SER A 37 -7.36 11.77 -25.11
C SER A 37 -6.28 12.55 -24.39
N PHE A 38 -5.49 11.86 -23.57
CA PHE A 38 -4.33 12.45 -22.89
C PHE A 38 -3.31 12.88 -23.95
N ARG A 39 -2.87 14.15 -23.87
CA ARG A 39 -1.77 14.67 -24.69
C ARG A 39 -0.57 13.72 -24.57
N THR A 40 -0.17 13.12 -25.68
CA THR A 40 1.16 12.55 -25.85
C THR A 40 2.15 13.70 -25.92
N ASP A 41 2.44 14.31 -24.78
CA ASP A 41 3.75 14.94 -24.64
C ASP A 41 4.76 13.80 -24.58
N LYS A 42 5.76 13.86 -25.47
CA LYS A 42 6.86 12.91 -25.50
C LYS A 42 7.70 13.12 -24.24
N THR A 43 7.41 12.33 -23.22
CA THR A 43 8.32 12.17 -22.08
C THR A 43 9.45 11.26 -22.52
N SER A 44 10.66 11.83 -22.46
CA SER A 44 11.95 11.16 -22.58
C SER A 44 11.96 9.78 -21.91
N GLU A 45 12.45 8.80 -22.65
CA GLU A 45 12.78 7.47 -22.16
C GLU A 45 13.94 7.61 -21.15
N GLU A 46 13.62 7.71 -19.86
CA GLU A 46 14.57 7.37 -18.80
C GLU A 46 14.38 5.89 -18.46
N SER A 47 15.40 5.12 -18.80
CA SER A 47 15.64 3.74 -18.35
C SER A 47 15.44 3.62 -16.84
N PRO A 48 14.96 2.48 -16.30
CA PRO A 48 14.86 2.28 -14.86
C PRO A 48 16.27 2.07 -14.31
N GLU A 49 17.01 3.17 -14.14
CA GLU A 49 18.23 3.17 -13.35
C GLU A 49 17.81 3.00 -11.89
N ALA A 50 18.34 1.96 -11.25
CA ALA A 50 18.10 1.68 -9.84
C ALA A 50 18.39 2.96 -9.05
N VAL A 51 17.34 3.56 -8.49
CA VAL A 51 17.45 4.80 -7.72
C VAL A 51 18.19 4.46 -6.44
N GLU A 52 19.51 4.60 -6.45
CA GLU A 52 20.36 4.62 -5.26
C GLU A 52 19.71 5.58 -4.27
N PRO A 53 19.32 5.09 -3.08
CA PRO A 53 18.51 5.89 -2.21
C PRO A 53 19.32 7.05 -1.66
N LYS A 54 18.91 8.28 -2.02
CA LYS A 54 19.49 9.49 -1.43
C LYS A 54 19.43 9.39 0.10
N PRO A 55 20.53 9.66 0.84
CA PRO A 55 20.64 9.42 2.28
C PRO A 55 19.54 10.13 3.09
N GLU A 56 19.01 11.25 2.61
CA GLU A 56 17.89 11.95 3.22
C GLU A 56 16.57 11.15 3.22
N ARG A 57 16.29 10.36 2.18
CA ARG A 57 15.07 9.53 2.11
C ARG A 57 15.11 8.39 3.12
N PHE A 58 16.27 7.76 3.26
CA PHE A 58 16.50 6.72 4.27
C PHE A 58 16.45 7.27 5.68
N ALA A 59 17.04 8.45 5.94
CA ALA A 59 16.96 9.10 7.24
C ALA A 59 15.50 9.36 7.65
N ARG A 60 14.69 9.92 6.74
CA ARG A 60 13.26 10.17 6.99
C ARG A 60 12.47 8.88 7.26
N LEU A 61 12.72 7.81 6.51
CA LEU A 61 12.08 6.51 6.74
C LEU A 61 12.47 5.93 8.11
N ARG A 62 13.76 5.98 8.44
CA ARG A 62 14.29 5.51 9.73
C ARG A 62 13.69 6.25 10.92
N ASP A 63 13.41 7.55 10.76
CA ASP A 63 12.78 8.37 11.78
C ASP A 63 11.29 8.02 11.96
N ARG A 64 10.57 7.78 10.85
CA ARG A 64 9.17 7.32 10.91
C ARG A 64 9.02 5.96 11.57
N LEU A 65 10.00 5.07 11.40
CA LEU A 65 10.03 3.74 12.03
C LEU A 65 10.59 3.74 13.46
N ARG A 66 10.92 4.91 14.03
CA ARG A 66 11.57 5.00 15.35
C ARG A 66 10.75 4.32 16.46
N ARG A 67 9.42 4.51 16.48
CA ARG A 67 8.54 3.96 17.53
C ARG A 67 8.52 2.42 17.49
N THR A 68 8.35 1.85 16.29
CA THR A 68 8.40 0.40 16.06
C THR A 68 9.77 -0.18 16.42
N ARG A 69 10.86 0.48 15.98
CA ARG A 69 12.23 0.06 16.31
C ARG A 69 12.49 0.09 17.81
N GLN A 70 12.00 1.09 18.53
CA GLN A 70 12.17 1.17 19.98
C GLN A 70 11.41 0.04 20.69
N GLY A 71 10.17 -0.25 20.28
CA GLY A 71 9.39 -1.35 20.86
C GLY A 71 10.04 -2.72 20.66
N LEU A 72 10.53 -2.99 19.46
CA LEU A 72 11.21 -4.25 19.13
C LEU A 72 12.64 -4.33 19.72
N VAL A 73 13.53 -3.42 19.34
CA VAL A 73 14.97 -3.55 19.62
C VAL A 73 15.32 -3.25 21.07
N SER A 74 14.75 -2.19 21.65
CA SER A 74 15.07 -1.81 23.04
C SER A 74 14.53 -2.83 24.03
N GLY A 75 13.38 -3.43 23.73
CA GLY A 75 12.87 -4.53 24.51
C GLY A 75 13.85 -5.70 24.44
N LEU A 76 14.17 -6.17 23.24
CA LEU A 76 14.94 -7.41 23.05
C LEU A 76 16.34 -7.31 23.69
N ALA A 77 17.03 -6.20 23.49
CA ALA A 77 18.35 -5.99 24.11
C ALA A 77 18.33 -6.05 25.65
N SER A 78 17.22 -5.65 26.29
CA SER A 78 17.08 -5.74 27.75
C SER A 78 16.68 -7.13 28.23
N LEU A 79 15.88 -7.87 27.43
CA LEU A 79 15.40 -9.21 27.75
C LEU A 79 16.57 -10.20 27.84
N PHE A 80 17.48 -10.12 26.87
CA PHE A 80 18.58 -11.06 26.76
C PHE A 80 19.88 -10.58 27.42
N LYS A 81 19.84 -9.49 28.20
CA LYS A 81 21.04 -8.95 28.86
C LYS A 81 21.44 -9.85 30.03
N GLY A 82 22.43 -10.72 29.80
CA GLY A 82 22.99 -11.62 30.83
C GLY A 82 22.19 -12.91 31.07
N ARG A 83 21.16 -13.19 30.26
CA ARG A 83 20.49 -14.50 30.21
C ARG A 83 21.10 -15.38 29.13
N LYS A 84 21.02 -16.69 29.34
CA LYS A 84 21.27 -17.66 28.27
C LYS A 84 20.13 -17.61 27.27
N LEU A 85 20.43 -17.96 26.03
CA LEU A 85 19.42 -18.15 25.01
C LEU A 85 18.79 -19.53 25.21
N ASP A 86 17.68 -19.56 25.92
CA ASP A 86 16.90 -20.74 26.27
C ASP A 86 15.45 -20.61 25.78
N ASP A 87 14.65 -21.66 26.00
CA ASP A 87 13.27 -21.74 25.52
C ASP A 87 12.39 -20.62 26.11
N GLU A 88 12.59 -20.27 27.39
CA GLU A 88 11.86 -19.16 28.05
C GLU A 88 12.13 -17.83 27.35
N ALA A 89 13.39 -17.60 26.95
CA ALA A 89 13.75 -16.37 26.25
C ALA A 89 13.17 -16.31 24.82
N LEU A 90 12.97 -17.47 24.17
CA LEU A 90 12.30 -17.56 22.86
C LEU A 90 10.78 -17.34 22.97
N GLU A 91 10.12 -17.85 24.03
CA GLU A 91 8.70 -17.57 24.31
C GLU A 91 8.43 -16.07 24.57
N GLU A 92 9.33 -15.40 25.30
CA GLU A 92 9.19 -13.96 25.52
C GLU A 92 9.42 -13.15 24.23
N LEU A 93 10.35 -13.60 23.36
CA LEU A 93 10.50 -13.05 22.01
C LEU A 93 9.22 -13.23 21.18
N GLU A 94 8.60 -14.41 21.20
CA GLU A 94 7.34 -14.70 20.50
C GLU A 94 6.25 -13.71 20.88
N SER A 95 6.03 -13.53 22.18
CA SER A 95 5.04 -12.61 22.72
C SER A 95 5.24 -11.18 22.20
N ARG A 96 6.49 -10.75 22.04
CA ARG A 96 6.83 -9.41 21.55
C ARG A 96 6.65 -9.25 20.05
N LEU A 97 6.93 -10.29 19.27
CA LEU A 97 6.67 -10.30 17.84
C LEU A 97 5.15 -10.20 17.58
N LEU A 98 4.32 -10.87 18.37
CA LEU A 98 2.86 -10.74 18.29
C LEU A 98 2.38 -9.33 18.62
N LEU A 99 2.93 -8.70 19.66
CA LEU A 99 2.62 -7.30 20.04
C LEU A 99 3.10 -6.27 19.00
N ALA A 100 4.01 -6.65 18.11
CA ALA A 100 4.57 -5.79 17.08
C ALA A 100 3.88 -5.94 15.72
N ASP A 101 2.64 -6.44 15.70
CA ASP A 101 1.78 -6.54 14.52
C ASP A 101 2.30 -7.49 13.41
N LEU A 102 3.18 -8.45 13.74
CA LEU A 102 3.63 -9.47 12.77
C LEU A 102 2.58 -10.54 12.49
N GLY A 103 1.66 -10.78 13.43
CA GLY A 103 0.66 -11.84 13.34
C GLY A 103 1.22 -13.23 13.69
N VAL A 104 0.30 -14.19 13.85
CA VAL A 104 0.60 -15.54 14.38
C VAL A 104 1.45 -16.35 13.42
N ASP A 105 1.11 -16.36 12.12
CA ASP A 105 1.77 -17.22 11.13
C ASP A 105 3.25 -16.86 10.95
N VAL A 106 3.54 -15.56 10.79
CA VAL A 106 4.90 -15.04 10.65
C VAL A 106 5.69 -15.29 11.92
N THR A 107 5.10 -15.02 13.08
CA THR A 107 5.76 -15.22 14.36
C THR A 107 6.13 -16.69 14.59
N ASN A 108 5.21 -17.62 14.38
CA ASN A 108 5.45 -19.06 14.51
C ASN A 108 6.57 -19.54 13.58
N HIS A 109 6.58 -19.03 12.34
CA HIS A 109 7.64 -19.35 11.39
C HIS A 109 9.02 -18.89 11.90
N LEU A 110 9.12 -17.64 12.38
CA LEU A 110 10.35 -17.08 12.91
C LEU A 110 10.84 -17.85 14.14
N ILE A 111 9.98 -18.08 15.12
CA ILE A 111 10.36 -18.79 16.36
C ILE A 111 10.85 -20.20 16.06
N ARG A 112 10.20 -20.92 15.14
CA ARG A 112 10.66 -22.26 14.73
C ARG A 112 12.07 -22.23 14.14
N GLN A 113 12.34 -21.32 13.18
CA GLN A 113 13.67 -21.20 12.57
C GLN A 113 14.73 -20.82 13.60
N LEU A 114 14.44 -19.86 14.48
CA LEU A 114 15.37 -19.45 15.53
C LEU A 114 15.64 -20.58 16.52
N THR A 115 14.61 -21.30 16.97
CA THR A 115 14.75 -22.47 17.88
C THR A 115 15.65 -23.54 17.26
N GLU A 116 15.45 -23.85 15.97
CA GLU A 116 16.31 -24.80 15.25
C GLU A 116 17.78 -24.34 15.23
N GLN A 117 18.05 -23.05 15.01
CA GLN A 117 19.42 -22.51 15.01
C GLN A 117 20.05 -22.49 16.41
N VAL A 118 19.27 -22.19 17.46
CA VAL A 118 19.72 -22.27 18.87
C VAL A 118 20.07 -23.71 19.23
N SER A 119 19.21 -24.67 18.89
CA SER A 119 19.42 -26.10 19.18
C SER A 119 20.70 -26.65 18.53
N ARG A 120 21.08 -26.08 17.37
CA ARG A 120 22.32 -26.41 16.63
C ARG A 120 23.54 -25.66 17.13
N GLN A 121 23.43 -24.90 18.23
CA GLN A 121 24.47 -24.03 18.79
C GLN A 121 25.00 -22.97 17.81
N GLN A 122 24.19 -22.56 16.82
CA GLN A 122 24.56 -21.55 15.83
C GLN A 122 24.32 -20.12 16.34
N LEU A 123 23.50 -19.97 17.39
CA LEU A 123 23.19 -18.70 18.04
C LEU A 123 23.73 -18.74 19.47
N SER A 124 24.87 -18.09 19.69
CA SER A 124 25.57 -18.09 20.98
C SER A 124 25.25 -16.87 21.85
N ASP A 125 24.74 -15.80 21.25
CA ASP A 125 24.50 -14.52 21.93
C ASP A 125 23.35 -13.71 21.31
N VAL A 126 23.01 -12.60 21.96
CA VAL A 126 21.91 -11.70 21.56
C VAL A 126 22.16 -11.05 20.19
N PRO A 127 23.37 -10.55 19.88
CA PRO A 127 23.67 -10.05 18.54
C PRO A 127 23.43 -11.09 17.45
N ALA A 128 23.86 -12.35 17.64
CA ALA A 128 23.62 -13.41 16.67
C ALA A 128 22.13 -13.68 16.50
N LEU A 129 21.35 -13.75 17.59
CA LEU A 129 19.89 -13.91 17.52
C LEU A 129 19.22 -12.78 16.73
N LEU A 130 19.59 -11.53 17.00
CA LEU A 130 19.04 -10.37 16.30
C LEU A 130 19.40 -10.38 14.81
N GLN A 131 20.61 -10.82 14.47
CA GLN A 131 21.03 -10.98 13.09
C GLN A 131 20.22 -12.07 12.38
N ALA A 132 20.04 -13.23 13.02
CA ALA A 132 19.22 -14.31 12.46
C ALA A 132 17.76 -13.88 12.26
N LEU A 133 17.17 -13.19 13.25
CA LEU A 133 15.82 -12.64 13.13
C LEU A 133 15.71 -11.67 11.95
N HIS A 134 16.71 -10.79 11.79
CA HIS A 134 16.76 -9.86 10.66
C HIS A 134 16.82 -10.59 9.32
N ASP A 135 17.64 -11.62 9.20
CA ASP A 135 17.86 -12.36 7.96
C ASP A 135 16.60 -13.16 7.57
N GLU A 136 15.92 -13.77 8.53
CA GLU A 136 14.63 -14.44 8.30
C GLU A 136 13.53 -13.46 7.87
N LEU A 137 13.44 -12.29 8.51
CA LEU A 137 12.50 -11.24 8.10
C LEU A 137 12.77 -10.76 6.66
N LEU A 138 14.05 -10.63 6.27
CA LEU A 138 14.40 -10.30 4.89
C LEU A 138 14.02 -11.42 3.92
N ALA A 139 14.21 -12.68 4.30
CA ALA A 139 13.83 -13.82 3.46
C ALA A 139 12.31 -13.84 3.18
N ILE A 140 11.48 -13.50 4.17
CA ILE A 140 10.03 -13.35 4.01
C ILE A 140 9.68 -12.23 3.02
N LEU A 141 10.40 -11.10 3.07
CA LEU A 141 10.13 -9.95 2.23
C LEU A 141 10.68 -10.07 0.81
N ALA A 142 11.78 -10.79 0.60
CA ALA A 142 12.46 -10.96 -0.68
C ALA A 142 11.54 -11.30 -1.86
N PRO A 143 10.61 -12.29 -1.79
CA PRO A 143 9.72 -12.62 -2.91
C PRO A 143 8.74 -11.48 -3.27
N CYS A 144 8.46 -10.57 -2.33
CA CYS A 144 7.54 -9.44 -2.52
C CYS A 144 8.23 -8.20 -3.13
N GLN A 145 9.56 -8.18 -3.20
CA GLN A 145 10.33 -7.04 -3.73
C GLN A 145 10.36 -7.02 -5.25
N GLN A 146 9.18 -7.00 -5.89
CA GLN A 146 9.06 -6.88 -7.33
C GLN A 146 8.96 -5.41 -7.73
N PRO A 147 9.94 -4.86 -8.49
CA PRO A 147 9.87 -3.49 -8.95
C PRO A 147 8.67 -3.33 -9.88
N TRP A 148 7.93 -2.25 -9.68
CA TRP A 148 6.81 -1.90 -10.54
C TRP A 148 7.29 -1.55 -11.94
N GLN A 149 6.84 -2.30 -12.94
CA GLN A 149 7.17 -2.08 -14.36
C GLN A 149 5.91 -1.67 -15.12
N PRO A 150 5.64 -0.35 -15.25
CA PRO A 150 4.47 0.11 -15.98
C PRO A 150 4.64 -0.16 -17.48
N SER A 151 3.56 -0.61 -18.12
CA SER A 151 3.50 -0.76 -19.58
C SER A 151 3.67 0.59 -20.27
N ALA A 152 4.40 0.60 -21.38
CA ALA A 152 4.53 1.77 -22.25
C ALA A 152 3.22 2.13 -22.99
N SER A 153 2.23 1.24 -22.98
CA SER A 153 0.92 1.46 -23.61
C SER A 153 0.15 2.58 -22.91
N ARG A 154 -0.35 3.55 -23.70
CA ARG A 154 -1.17 4.66 -23.21
C ARG A 154 -2.63 4.51 -23.68
N PRO A 155 -3.64 4.79 -22.81
CA PRO A 155 -3.51 5.22 -21.42
C PRO A 155 -3.09 4.08 -20.48
N TYR A 156 -2.30 4.41 -19.46
CA TYR A 156 -1.97 3.49 -18.38
C TYR A 156 -3.01 3.62 -17.27
N VAL A 157 -3.77 2.56 -17.01
CA VAL A 157 -4.90 2.59 -16.06
C VAL A 157 -4.51 1.81 -14.79
N ILE A 158 -4.58 2.50 -13.64
CA ILE A 158 -4.42 1.89 -12.31
C ILE A 158 -5.80 1.87 -11.65
N LEU A 159 -6.31 0.66 -11.40
CA LEU A 159 -7.54 0.49 -10.60
C LEU A 159 -7.15 0.38 -9.13
N MET A 160 -7.39 1.45 -8.38
CA MET A 160 -7.24 1.42 -6.92
C MET A 160 -8.48 0.80 -6.30
N VAL A 161 -8.28 -0.21 -5.44
CA VAL A 161 -9.34 -0.87 -4.66
C VAL A 161 -9.03 -0.74 -3.18
N GLY A 162 -10.05 -0.51 -2.36
CA GLY A 162 -9.92 -0.34 -0.92
C GLY A 162 -11.28 -0.17 -0.23
N VAL A 163 -11.32 -0.35 1.08
CA VAL A 163 -12.48 -0.02 1.91
C VAL A 163 -12.43 1.47 2.30
N ASN A 164 -13.54 2.05 2.74
CA ASN A 164 -13.57 3.46 3.12
C ASN A 164 -12.74 3.70 4.41
N GLY A 165 -11.74 4.59 4.34
CA GLY A 165 -10.99 5.06 5.51
C GLY A 165 -9.62 4.41 5.77
N VAL A 166 -9.06 3.67 4.80
CA VAL A 166 -7.66 3.23 4.81
C VAL A 166 -6.69 4.28 4.26
#